data_AF-T0YUX9-F1
#
_entry.id   AF-T0YUX9-F1
#
_cell.length_a   1.000
_cell.length_b   1.000
_cell.length_c   1.000
_cell.angle_alpha   90.00
_cell.angle_beta   90.00
_cell.angle_gamma   90.00
#
_symmetry.space_group_name_H-M   'P 1'
#
loop_
_entity.id
_entity.type
_entity.pdbx_description
1 polymer ?
#
loop_
_entity_poly.entity_id
_entity_poly.type
_entity_poly.pdbx_seq_one_letter_code
_entity_poly.pdbx_strand_id
1 'polypeptide(L)'
;MVHQASVQGKLAFWPAPHWGAVIAFFTAWITMMLGSIPQQDVFQRVTSSDTEITARNASILGGVLYFLFAFIPMFLAYSATRIDPALVSRYLDTDSQQILPQLILTHSPLFAQIMFFGALLSAIKSCASATLLAPSVTFAENIVRGFTPGMTDRQLLTVMRWVVFCFTCLVTVIALNSQASIFSMVEDAYKVTLVA
;
A
#
# COMPACT_ATOMS: atom_id res chain seq x y z
N MET A 1 4.02 -29.11 4.04
CA MET A 1 3.89 -27.68 4.40
C MET A 1 4.01 -27.45 5.91
N VAL A 2 3.25 -28.16 6.76
CA VAL A 2 3.33 -28.04 8.24
C VAL A 2 4.72 -28.40 8.81
N HIS A 3 5.36 -29.45 8.30
CA HIS A 3 6.66 -29.91 8.80
C HIS A 3 7.85 -29.02 8.37
N GLN A 4 7.71 -28.20 7.32
CA GLN A 4 8.75 -27.24 6.93
C GLN A 4 8.62 -25.91 7.69
N ALA A 5 7.40 -25.55 8.10
CA ALA A 5 7.13 -24.37 8.92
C ALA A 5 7.62 -24.55 10.38
N SER A 6 7.58 -25.79 10.92
CA SER A 6 8.08 -26.09 12.26
C SER A 6 9.60 -26.03 12.37
N VAL A 7 10.34 -26.47 11.34
CA VAL A 7 11.81 -26.49 11.33
C VAL A 7 12.40 -25.08 11.16
N GLN A 8 11.68 -24.15 10.50
CA GLN A 8 12.14 -22.76 10.30
C GLN A 8 11.75 -21.79 11.43
N GLY A 9 11.16 -22.27 12.55
CA GLY A 9 10.71 -21.39 13.63
C GLY A 9 9.53 -20.47 13.28
N LYS A 10 8.92 -20.63 12.10
CA LYS A 10 7.82 -19.80 11.58
C LYS A 10 6.45 -20.10 12.22
N LEU A 11 6.43 -20.94 13.25
CA LEU A 11 5.23 -21.24 14.06
C LEU A 11 5.21 -20.47 15.40
N ALA A 12 6.16 -19.56 15.63
CA ALA A 12 6.12 -18.65 16.77
C ALA A 12 5.11 -17.51 16.49
N PHE A 13 3.82 -17.83 16.57
CA PHE A 13 2.73 -16.85 16.46
C PHE A 13 2.70 -15.85 17.62
N TRP A 14 3.38 -16.16 18.72
CA TRP A 14 3.37 -15.40 19.95
C TRP A 14 4.66 -14.58 20.11
N PRO A 15 4.58 -13.31 20.51
CA PRO A 15 5.76 -12.50 20.83
C PRO A 15 6.52 -13.11 22.01
N ALA A 16 7.81 -12.81 22.11
CA ALA A 16 8.64 -13.26 23.24
C ALA A 16 7.98 -12.84 24.58
N PRO A 17 8.03 -13.69 25.62
CA PRO A 17 7.28 -13.51 26.88
C PRO A 17 7.91 -12.42 27.77
N HIS A 18 7.88 -11.18 27.27
CA HIS A 18 8.21 -9.96 27.98
C HIS A 18 7.13 -8.93 27.66
N TRP A 19 6.72 -8.18 28.68
CA TRP A 19 5.61 -7.25 28.60
C TRP A 19 5.76 -6.22 27.47
N GLY A 20 7.00 -5.81 27.16
CA GLY A 20 7.31 -4.90 26.06
C GLY A 20 6.86 -5.41 24.69
N ALA A 21 7.24 -6.63 24.27
CA ALA A 21 6.80 -7.11 22.96
C ALA A 21 5.35 -7.59 22.92
N VAL A 22 4.76 -7.99 24.04
CA VAL A 22 3.32 -8.28 24.08
C VAL A 22 2.54 -7.00 23.79
N ILE A 23 2.87 -5.90 24.47
CA ILE A 23 2.25 -4.60 24.23
C ILE A 23 2.54 -4.16 22.79
N ALA A 24 3.80 -4.19 22.33
CA ALA A 24 4.17 -3.79 20.97
C ALA A 24 3.44 -4.60 19.89
N PHE A 25 3.27 -5.91 20.11
CA PHE A 25 2.54 -6.81 19.22
C PHE A 25 1.06 -6.42 19.12
N PHE A 26 0.39 -6.25 20.28
CA PHE A 26 -1.01 -5.83 20.29
C PHE A 26 -1.20 -4.42 19.74
N THR A 27 -0.30 -3.48 20.03
CA THR A 27 -0.36 -2.13 19.44
C THR A 27 -0.20 -2.18 17.93
N ALA A 28 0.78 -2.93 17.40
CA ALA A 28 0.95 -3.07 15.95
C ALA A 28 -0.27 -3.71 15.29
N TRP A 29 -0.88 -4.70 15.94
CA TRP A 29 -2.08 -5.37 15.46
C TRP A 29 -3.30 -4.45 15.42
N ILE A 30 -3.54 -3.72 16.53
CA ILE A 30 -4.63 -2.74 16.64
C ILE A 30 -4.40 -1.59 15.63
N THR A 31 -3.17 -1.09 15.51
CA THR A 31 -2.79 -0.05 14.56
C THR A 31 -3.06 -0.48 13.11
N MET A 32 -2.63 -1.67 12.71
CA MET A 32 -2.85 -2.19 11.36
C MET A 32 -4.34 -2.45 11.07
N MET A 33 -5.09 -3.00 12.04
CA MET A 33 -6.50 -3.36 11.85
C MET A 33 -7.45 -2.16 11.92
N LEU A 34 -7.28 -1.29 12.92
CA LEU A 34 -8.18 -0.16 13.16
C LEU A 34 -7.74 1.10 12.43
N GLY A 35 -6.45 1.26 12.11
CA GLY A 35 -5.93 2.47 11.43
C GLY A 35 -6.49 2.67 10.02
N SER A 36 -6.95 1.59 9.37
CA SER A 36 -7.60 1.67 8.05
C SER A 36 -9.09 2.03 8.10
N ILE A 37 -9.73 1.95 9.28
CA ILE A 37 -11.15 2.28 9.47
C ILE A 37 -11.42 3.79 9.34
N PRO A 38 -10.71 4.72 10.02
CA PRO A 38 -10.94 6.16 9.92
C PRO A 38 -10.49 6.78 8.58
N GLN A 39 -9.91 5.98 7.68
CA GLN A 39 -9.31 6.51 6.47
C GLN A 39 -10.38 7.10 5.54
N GLN A 40 -10.16 8.36 5.13
CA GLN A 40 -11.16 9.19 4.44
C GLN A 40 -11.62 8.59 3.11
N ASP A 41 -10.77 7.80 2.45
CA ASP A 41 -11.08 7.09 1.21
C ASP A 41 -12.11 5.96 1.40
N VAL A 42 -12.10 5.26 2.54
CA VAL A 42 -13.10 4.23 2.87
C VAL A 42 -14.44 4.88 3.16
N PHE A 43 -14.45 5.91 4.00
CA PHE A 43 -15.67 6.65 4.33
C PHE A 43 -16.32 7.28 3.09
N GLN A 44 -15.53 7.93 2.23
CA GLN A 44 -16.04 8.51 1.00
C GLN A 44 -16.67 7.45 0.07
N ARG A 45 -16.04 6.29 -0.10
CA ARG A 45 -16.58 5.20 -0.94
C ARG A 45 -17.90 4.63 -0.40
N VAL A 46 -17.98 4.42 0.92
CA VAL A 46 -19.21 3.93 1.57
C VAL A 46 -20.33 4.95 1.42
N THR A 47 -20.07 6.24 1.64
CA THR A 47 -21.10 7.30 1.54
C THR A 47 -21.52 7.63 0.10
N SER A 48 -20.70 7.32 -0.91
CA SER A 48 -21.05 7.48 -2.32
C SER A 48 -21.96 6.38 -2.89
N SER A 49 -22.28 5.37 -2.07
CA SER A 49 -23.15 4.25 -2.48
C SER A 49 -24.61 4.67 -2.47
N ASP A 50 -25.33 4.29 -3.52
CA ASP A 50 -26.74 4.68 -3.73
C ASP A 50 -27.69 4.14 -2.63
N THR A 51 -27.33 3.03 -1.96
CA THR A 51 -28.09 2.47 -0.84
C THR A 51 -27.19 1.86 0.23
N GLU A 52 -27.70 1.76 1.47
CA GLU A 52 -27.04 1.07 2.59
C GLU A 52 -26.74 -0.40 2.27
N ILE A 53 -27.65 -1.08 1.56
CA ILE A 53 -27.47 -2.48 1.17
C ILE A 53 -26.29 -2.64 0.22
N THR A 54 -26.17 -1.72 -0.76
CA THR A 54 -25.03 -1.70 -1.69
C THR A 54 -23.72 -1.43 -0.94
N ALA A 55 -23.71 -0.46 -0.02
CA ALA A 55 -22.54 -0.13 0.78
C ALA A 55 -22.05 -1.31 1.64
N ARG A 56 -22.99 -2.00 2.30
CA ARG A 56 -22.70 -3.21 3.10
C ARG A 56 -22.15 -4.33 2.23
N ASN A 57 -22.84 -4.66 1.14
CA ASN A 57 -22.45 -5.77 0.27
C ASN A 57 -21.09 -5.49 -0.40
N ALA A 58 -20.84 -4.25 -0.82
CA ALA A 58 -19.54 -3.83 -1.36
C ALA A 58 -18.41 -3.94 -0.33
N SER A 59 -18.66 -3.59 0.93
CA SER A 59 -17.67 -3.71 2.01
C SER A 59 -17.34 -5.18 2.31
N ILE A 60 -18.35 -6.05 2.39
CA ILE A 60 -18.15 -7.49 2.61
C ILE A 60 -17.42 -8.12 1.42
N LEU A 61 -17.85 -7.83 0.20
CA LEU A 61 -17.21 -8.33 -1.02
C LEU A 61 -15.77 -7.84 -1.12
N GLY A 62 -15.52 -6.57 -0.80
CA GLY A 62 -14.18 -5.98 -0.75
C GLY A 62 -13.27 -6.70 0.24
N GLY A 63 -13.76 -6.99 1.45
CA GLY A 63 -13.01 -7.75 2.45
C GLY A 63 -12.69 -9.18 2.01
N VAL A 64 -13.66 -9.89 1.43
CA VAL A 64 -13.45 -11.25 0.90
C VAL A 64 -12.45 -11.24 -0.26
N LEU A 65 -12.58 -10.30 -1.20
CA LEU A 65 -11.64 -10.14 -2.30
C LEU A 65 -10.24 -9.80 -1.77
N TYR A 66 -10.11 -8.86 -0.84
CA TYR A 66 -8.84 -8.52 -0.22
C TYR A 66 -8.17 -9.74 0.39
N PHE A 67 -8.93 -10.56 1.13
CA PHE A 67 -8.42 -11.80 1.71
C PHE A 67 -7.94 -12.77 0.62
N LEU A 68 -8.71 -12.99 -0.44
CA LEU A 68 -8.32 -13.85 -1.56
C LEU A 68 -7.07 -13.34 -2.29
N PHE A 69 -6.99 -12.03 -2.55
CA PHE A 69 -5.85 -11.41 -3.23
C PHE A 69 -4.58 -11.46 -2.38
N ALA A 70 -4.68 -11.41 -1.05
CA ALA A 70 -3.53 -11.54 -0.15
C ALA A 70 -2.84 -12.92 -0.26
N PHE A 71 -3.57 -13.97 -0.64
CA PHE A 71 -2.97 -15.29 -0.88
C PHE A 71 -2.11 -15.35 -2.14
N ILE A 72 -2.36 -14.51 -3.14
CA ILE A 72 -1.61 -14.52 -4.40
C ILE A 72 -0.11 -14.23 -4.18
N PRO A 73 0.31 -13.09 -3.59
CA PRO A 73 1.73 -12.83 -3.33
C PRO A 73 2.32 -13.83 -2.33
N MET A 74 1.55 -14.31 -1.35
CA MET A 74 2.01 -15.31 -0.39
C MET A 74 2.34 -16.65 -1.07
N PHE A 75 1.48 -17.10 -1.99
CA PHE A 75 1.70 -18.31 -2.78
C PHE A 75 2.88 -18.14 -3.75
N LEU A 76 3.02 -16.97 -4.37
CA LEU A 76 4.16 -16.65 -5.24
C LEU A 76 5.48 -16.64 -4.46
N ALA A 77 5.53 -16.03 -3.28
CA ALA A 77 6.71 -16.02 -2.41
C ALA A 77 7.09 -17.44 -1.96
N TYR A 78 6.11 -18.27 -1.60
CA TYR A 78 6.37 -19.68 -1.28
C TYR A 78 6.88 -20.46 -2.50
N SER A 79 6.27 -20.27 -3.67
CA SER A 79 6.70 -20.92 -4.91
C SER A 79 8.13 -20.52 -5.30
N ALA A 80 8.50 -19.26 -5.08
CA ALA A 80 9.85 -18.76 -5.30
C ALA A 80 10.90 -19.54 -4.49
N THR A 81 10.62 -19.86 -3.22
CA THR A 81 11.54 -20.65 -2.37
C THR A 81 11.80 -22.06 -2.90
N ARG A 82 10.88 -22.61 -3.71
CA ARG A 82 10.99 -23.94 -4.30
C ARG A 82 11.63 -23.92 -5.69
N ILE A 83 11.44 -22.85 -6.45
CA ILE A 83 11.97 -22.69 -7.82
C ILE A 83 13.45 -22.29 -7.78
N ASP A 84 13.81 -21.27 -6.99
CA ASP A 84 15.19 -20.81 -6.84
C ASP A 84 15.48 -20.40 -5.37
N PRO A 85 15.88 -21.36 -4.52
CA PRO A 85 16.20 -21.08 -3.13
C PRO A 85 17.44 -20.19 -2.96
N ALA A 86 18.34 -20.12 -3.94
CA ALA A 86 19.54 -19.28 -3.89
C ALA A 86 19.24 -17.81 -4.18
N LEU A 87 18.29 -17.54 -5.08
CA LEU A 87 17.77 -16.19 -5.32
C LEU A 87 17.00 -15.69 -4.10
N VAL A 88 16.17 -16.55 -3.50
CA VAL A 88 15.40 -16.19 -2.31
C VAL A 88 16.31 -15.93 -1.10
N SER A 89 17.34 -16.75 -0.84
CA SER A 89 18.28 -16.48 0.26
C SER A 89 19.08 -15.19 0.05
N ARG A 90 19.42 -14.85 -1.20
CA ARG A 90 20.16 -13.62 -1.52
C ARG A 90 19.35 -12.34 -1.31
N TYR A 91 18.06 -12.37 -1.63
CA TYR A 91 17.20 -11.18 -1.53
C TYR A 91 16.36 -11.12 -0.26
N LEU A 92 16.17 -12.23 0.48
CA LEU A 92 15.42 -12.25 1.74
C LEU A 92 15.95 -11.25 2.76
N ASP A 93 17.28 -11.18 2.93
CA ASP A 93 17.91 -10.35 3.96
C ASP A 93 18.28 -8.93 3.49
N THR A 94 18.35 -8.71 2.17
CA THR A 94 18.75 -7.41 1.60
C THR A 94 17.54 -6.61 1.11
N ASP A 95 16.72 -7.19 0.24
CA ASP A 95 15.54 -6.54 -0.34
C ASP A 95 14.52 -7.57 -0.80
N SER A 96 13.68 -8.00 0.13
CA SER A 96 12.65 -9.00 -0.12
C SER A 96 11.62 -8.56 -1.16
N GLN A 97 11.55 -7.25 -1.48
CA GLN A 97 10.65 -6.70 -2.49
C GLN A 97 11.10 -7.03 -3.93
N GLN A 98 12.38 -7.36 -4.14
CA GLN A 98 12.95 -7.71 -5.44
C GLN A 98 12.83 -9.20 -5.81
N ILE A 99 12.47 -10.06 -4.86
CA ILE A 99 12.38 -11.52 -5.07
C ILE A 99 11.44 -11.84 -6.25
N LEU A 100 10.25 -11.23 -6.25
CA LEU A 100 9.19 -11.55 -7.19
C LEU A 100 9.45 -10.97 -8.60
N PRO A 101 9.92 -9.71 -8.76
CA PRO A 101 10.42 -9.19 -10.04
C PRO A 101 11.53 -10.05 -10.65
N GLN A 102 12.54 -10.43 -9.86
CA GLN A 102 13.70 -11.19 -10.34
C GLN A 102 13.30 -12.62 -10.76
N LEU A 103 12.37 -13.24 -10.04
CA LEU A 103 11.84 -14.56 -10.39
C LEU A 103 11.15 -14.53 -11.77
N ILE A 104 10.37 -13.50 -12.04
CA ILE A 104 9.63 -13.36 -13.30
C ILE A 104 10.57 -13.08 -14.47
N LEU A 105 11.59 -12.23 -14.26
CA LEU A 105 12.61 -11.96 -15.28
C LEU A 105 13.43 -13.20 -15.64
N THR A 106 13.74 -14.05 -14.65
CA THR A 106 14.64 -15.21 -14.83
C THR A 106 13.91 -16.46 -15.34
N HIS A 107 12.66 -16.66 -14.93
CA HIS A 107 11.96 -17.94 -15.14
C HIS A 107 10.67 -17.85 -15.98
N SER A 108 10.20 -16.66 -16.36
CA SER A 108 8.97 -16.52 -17.15
C SER A 108 9.23 -16.16 -18.61
N PRO A 109 8.41 -16.66 -19.56
CA PRO A 109 8.51 -16.28 -20.96
C PRO A 109 8.20 -14.79 -21.15
N LEU A 110 8.75 -14.17 -22.21
CA LEU A 110 8.67 -12.73 -22.47
C LEU A 110 7.24 -12.18 -22.38
N PHE A 111 6.24 -12.90 -22.91
CA PHE A 111 4.84 -12.50 -22.83
C PHE A 111 4.33 -12.34 -21.39
N ALA A 112 4.68 -13.26 -20.50
CA ALA A 112 4.29 -13.21 -19.09
C ALA A 112 4.99 -12.06 -18.35
N GLN A 113 6.24 -11.75 -18.72
CA GLN A 113 6.97 -10.59 -18.18
C GLN A 113 6.27 -9.28 -18.55
N ILE A 114 5.91 -9.11 -19.82
CA ILE A 114 5.22 -7.89 -20.31
C ILE A 114 3.87 -7.73 -19.59
N MET A 115 3.09 -8.80 -19.48
CA MET A 115 1.80 -8.79 -18.77
C MET A 115 1.98 -8.44 -17.29
N PHE A 116 2.93 -9.06 -16.60
CA PHE A 116 3.15 -8.85 -15.17
C PHE A 116 3.65 -7.43 -14.87
N PHE A 117 4.74 -7.00 -15.51
CA PHE A 117 5.29 -5.66 -15.28
C PHE A 117 4.35 -4.57 -15.77
N GLY A 118 3.63 -4.80 -16.88
CA GLY A 118 2.59 -3.89 -17.34
C GLY A 118 1.46 -3.72 -16.32
N ALA A 119 0.94 -4.82 -15.77
CA ALA A 119 -0.09 -4.79 -14.73
C ALA A 119 0.41 -4.13 -13.43
N LEU A 120 1.63 -4.48 -12.99
CA LEU A 120 2.24 -3.93 -11.77
C LEU A 120 2.44 -2.42 -11.88
N LEU A 121 3.03 -1.94 -12.97
CA LEU A 121 3.24 -0.51 -13.21
C LEU A 121 1.92 0.25 -13.34
N SER A 122 0.92 -0.35 -14.01
CA SER A 122 -0.42 0.23 -14.11
C SER A 122 -1.10 0.36 -12.74
N ALA A 123 -1.01 -0.68 -11.91
CA ALA A 123 -1.57 -0.66 -10.55
C ALA A 123 -0.88 0.40 -9.68
N ILE A 124 0.46 0.47 -9.70
CA ILE A 124 1.23 1.47 -8.95
C ILE A 124 0.86 2.88 -9.41
N LYS A 125 0.80 3.12 -10.72
CA LYS A 125 0.44 4.43 -11.28
C LYS A 125 -0.99 4.84 -10.91
N SER A 126 -1.93 3.88 -10.92
CA SER A 126 -3.32 4.11 -10.49
C SER A 126 -3.37 4.57 -9.03
N CYS A 127 -2.72 3.84 -8.13
CA CYS A 127 -2.65 4.19 -6.71
C CYS A 127 -1.96 5.55 -6.49
N ALA A 128 -0.78 5.76 -7.08
CA ALA A 128 -0.04 7.01 -6.94
C ALA A 128 -0.86 8.22 -7.42
N SER A 129 -1.60 8.08 -8.53
CA SER A 129 -2.45 9.16 -9.04
C SER A 129 -3.59 9.51 -8.08
N ALA A 130 -4.26 8.50 -7.51
CA ALA A 130 -5.36 8.72 -6.56
C ALA A 130 -4.87 9.38 -5.26
N THR A 131 -3.75 8.89 -4.72
CA THR A 131 -3.16 9.42 -3.48
C THR A 131 -2.58 10.82 -3.66
N LEU A 132 -2.03 11.16 -4.83
CA LEU A 132 -1.57 12.53 -5.10
C LEU A 132 -2.73 13.51 -5.32
N LEU A 133 -3.82 13.04 -5.92
CA LEU A 133 -4.95 13.89 -6.27
C LEU A 133 -5.75 14.30 -5.02
N ALA A 134 -6.00 13.39 -4.09
CA ALA A 134 -6.75 13.69 -2.85
C ALA A 134 -6.23 14.91 -2.06
N PRO A 135 -4.96 14.97 -1.59
CA PRO A 135 -4.43 16.13 -0.86
C PRO A 135 -4.34 17.38 -1.75
N SER A 136 -4.11 17.21 -3.05
CA SER A 136 -4.05 18.33 -3.99
C SER A 136 -5.40 19.02 -4.16
N VAL A 137 -6.49 18.25 -4.23
CA VAL A 137 -7.86 18.79 -4.28
C VAL A 137 -8.21 19.47 -2.97
N THR A 138 -7.96 18.81 -1.83
CA THR A 138 -8.23 19.40 -0.51
C THR A 138 -7.45 20.69 -0.30
N PHE A 139 -6.19 20.76 -0.73
CA PHE A 139 -5.39 21.99 -0.66
C PHE A 139 -5.96 23.09 -1.58
N ALA A 140 -6.28 22.78 -2.83
CA ALA A 140 -6.82 23.77 -3.75
C ALA A 140 -8.19 24.31 -3.30
N GLU A 141 -9.08 23.45 -2.82
CA GLU A 141 -10.42 23.85 -2.38
C GLU A 141 -10.43 24.52 -1.01
N ASN A 142 -9.74 23.98 -0.01
CA ASN A 142 -9.83 24.52 1.36
C ASN A 142 -8.86 25.65 1.61
N ILE A 143 -7.66 25.60 1.02
CA ILE A 143 -6.61 26.61 1.24
C ILE A 143 -6.71 27.66 0.14
N VAL A 144 -6.50 27.30 -1.12
CA VAL A 144 -6.37 28.30 -2.19
C VAL A 144 -7.69 29.06 -2.45
N ARG A 145 -8.83 28.36 -2.48
CA ARG A 145 -10.15 29.00 -2.63
C ARG A 145 -10.56 29.79 -1.39
N GLY A 146 -10.12 29.36 -0.20
CA GLY A 146 -10.31 30.08 1.06
C GLY A 146 -9.58 31.42 1.09
N PHE A 147 -8.35 31.48 0.55
CA PHE A 147 -7.58 32.72 0.40
C PHE A 147 -8.03 33.60 -0.78
N THR A 148 -8.65 33.01 -1.81
CA THR A 148 -9.08 33.70 -3.03
C THR A 148 -10.57 33.47 -3.31
N PRO A 149 -11.47 34.05 -2.49
CA PRO A 149 -12.91 33.90 -2.68
C PRO A 149 -13.35 34.47 -4.04
N GLY A 150 -14.20 33.73 -4.77
CA GLY A 150 -14.71 34.15 -6.09
C GLY A 150 -14.03 33.51 -7.31
N MET A 151 -13.13 32.53 -7.12
CA MET A 151 -12.57 31.75 -8.23
C MET A 151 -13.65 31.00 -9.02
N THR A 152 -13.56 31.10 -10.35
CA THR A 152 -14.35 30.30 -11.28
C THR A 152 -13.84 28.87 -11.36
N ASP A 153 -14.70 27.91 -11.72
CA ASP A 153 -14.32 26.48 -11.80
C ASP A 153 -13.11 26.23 -12.73
N ARG A 154 -12.97 27.00 -13.81
CA ARG A 154 -11.80 26.93 -14.70
C ARG A 154 -10.50 27.35 -14.03
N GLN A 155 -10.55 28.38 -13.19
CA GLN A 155 -9.39 28.84 -12.42
C GLN A 155 -9.03 27.81 -11.35
N LEU A 156 -10.04 27.27 -10.65
CA LEU A 156 -9.84 26.21 -9.66
C LEU A 156 -9.20 24.95 -10.28
N LEU A 157 -9.69 24.49 -11.43
CA LEU A 157 -9.10 23.36 -12.17
C LEU A 157 -7.63 23.62 -12.58
N THR A 158 -7.31 24.86 -12.96
CA THR A 158 -5.94 25.25 -13.32
C THR A 158 -5.03 25.24 -12.09
N VAL A 159 -5.51 25.75 -10.95
CA VAL A 159 -4.81 25.69 -9.66
C VAL A 159 -4.59 24.24 -9.25
N MET A 160 -5.60 23.37 -9.33
CA MET A 160 -5.46 21.95 -8.99
C MET A 160 -4.35 21.27 -9.81
N ARG A 161 -4.26 21.56 -11.11
CA ARG A 161 -3.20 21.02 -11.98
C ARG A 161 -1.80 21.47 -11.53
N TRP A 162 -1.64 22.73 -11.16
CA TRP A 162 -0.36 23.25 -10.64
C TRP A 162 -0.01 22.66 -9.27
N VAL A 163 -0.99 22.53 -8.37
CA VAL A 163 -0.78 21.91 -7.05
C VAL A 163 -0.34 20.46 -7.21
N VAL A 164 -1.03 19.67 -8.04
CA VAL A 164 -0.64 18.28 -8.34
C VAL A 164 0.78 18.21 -8.89
N PHE A 165 1.14 19.11 -9.81
CA PHE A 165 2.50 19.16 -10.36
C PHE A 165 3.55 19.44 -9.28
N CYS A 166 3.33 20.45 -8.42
CA CYS A 166 4.23 20.79 -7.32
C CYS A 166 4.39 19.64 -6.32
N PHE A 167 3.28 18.99 -5.93
CA PHE A 167 3.31 17.83 -5.04
C PHE A 167 4.05 16.65 -5.68
N THR A 168 3.82 16.41 -6.98
CA THR A 168 4.54 15.36 -7.71
C THR A 168 6.04 15.62 -7.73
N CYS A 169 6.48 16.85 -8.00
CA CYS A 169 7.89 17.22 -7.93
C CYS A 169 8.48 17.01 -6.53
N LEU A 170 7.78 17.46 -5.48
CA LEU A 170 8.22 17.29 -4.09
C LEU A 170 8.37 15.81 -3.72
N VAL A 171 7.34 15.00 -3.99
CA VAL A 171 7.37 13.56 -3.71
C VAL A 171 8.46 12.87 -4.52
N THR A 172 8.70 13.29 -5.77
CA THR A 172 9.80 12.75 -6.59
C THR A 172 11.16 13.08 -5.99
N VAL A 173 11.37 14.31 -5.52
CA VAL A 173 12.63 14.70 -4.85
C VAL A 173 12.85 13.90 -3.57
N ILE A 174 11.80 13.69 -2.78
CA ILE A 174 11.86 12.85 -1.57
C ILE A 174 12.19 11.40 -1.95
N ALA A 175 11.53 10.85 -2.98
CA ALA A 175 11.77 9.50 -3.44
C ALA A 175 13.21 9.28 -3.96
N LEU A 176 13.80 10.28 -4.62
CA LEU A 176 15.18 10.22 -5.11
C LEU A 176 16.23 10.37 -4.00
N ASN A 177 15.91 11.07 -2.89
CA ASN A 177 16.82 11.26 -1.77
C ASN A 177 16.61 10.25 -0.62
N SER A 178 15.49 9.53 -0.61
CA SER A 178 15.19 8.53 0.41
C SER A 178 15.99 7.25 0.18
N GLN A 179 16.71 6.81 1.20
CA GLN A 179 17.33 5.48 1.25
C GLN A 179 16.50 4.45 2.04
N ALA A 180 15.29 4.83 2.48
CA ALA A 180 14.42 3.96 3.25
C ALA A 180 13.66 2.97 2.34
N SER A 181 13.45 1.74 2.82
CA SER A 181 12.60 0.77 2.11
C SER A 181 11.16 1.27 2.05
N ILE A 182 10.38 0.78 1.05
CA ILE A 182 8.96 1.14 0.92
C ILE A 182 8.19 0.81 2.21
N PHE A 183 8.55 -0.29 2.88
CA PHE A 183 7.94 -0.69 4.15
C PHE A 183 8.19 0.33 5.27
N SER A 184 9.42 0.84 5.40
CA SER A 184 9.76 1.86 6.40
C SER A 184 9.02 3.18 6.14
N MET A 185 8.90 3.60 4.87
CA MET A 185 8.15 4.81 4.52
C MET A 185 6.65 4.66 4.84
N VAL A 186 6.08 3.48 4.63
CA VAL A 186 4.68 3.18 4.93
C VAL A 186 4.43 3.15 6.44
N GLU A 187 5.33 2.53 7.21
CA GLU A 187 5.23 2.48 8.67
C GLU A 187 5.26 3.89 9.29
N ASP A 188 6.16 4.76 8.82
CA ASP A 188 6.26 6.13 9.30
C ASP A 188 5.02 6.97 8.94
N ALA A 189 4.44 6.77 7.75
CA ALA A 189 3.19 7.42 7.37
C ALA A 189 2.02 7.01 8.29
N TYR A 190 1.89 5.72 8.62
CA TYR A 190 0.82 5.25 9.51
C TYR A 190 0.97 5.74 10.95
N LYS A 191 2.21 5.92 11.45
CA LYS A 191 2.46 6.49 12.78
C LYS A 191 1.88 7.90 12.92
N VAL A 192 1.97 8.73 11.87
CA VAL A 192 1.46 10.11 11.89
C VAL A 192 -0.06 10.15 12.00
N THR A 193 -0.77 9.27 11.28
CA THR A 193 -2.25 9.22 11.32
C THR A 193 -2.84 8.68 12.62
N LEU A 194 -2.05 7.99 13.46
CA LEU A 194 -2.53 7.36 14.69
C LEU A 194 -2.23 8.15 15.97
N VAL A 195 -1.33 9.14 15.88
CA VAL A 195 -0.94 10.02 17.00
C VAL A 195 -1.66 11.38 16.94
N ALA A 196 -2.23 11.74 15.78
CA ALA A 196 -3.07 12.93 15.60
C ALA A 196 -4.53 12.66 16.00
#